data_AF-A0A1H3C7H7-F1
#
_entry.id   AF-A0A1H3C7H7-F1
#
_cell.length_a   1.000
_cell.length_b   1.000
_cell.length_c   1.000
_cell.angle_alpha   90.00
_cell.angle_beta   90.00
_cell.angle_gamma   90.00
#
_symmetry.space_group_name_H-M   'P 1'
#
loop_
_entity.id
_entity.type
_entity.pdbx_description
1 polymer ?
#
loop_
_entity_poly.entity_id
_entity_poly.type
_entity_poly.pdbx_seq_one_letter_code
_entity_poly.pdbx_strand_id
1 'polypeptide(L)' 'MIAQIAGYVLLLSVWAIVKIKALRSQHKVKEAAVYGCILGLSALVGSLLLARVKLPSFTEPARLIFEPIGKILLKQ' A
#
# COMPACT_ATOMS: atom_id res chain seq x y z
N MET A 1 16.43 5.16 -10.41
CA MET A 1 15.98 4.11 -9.46
C MET A 1 16.17 4.54 -8.01
N ILE A 2 17.40 4.53 -7.45
CA ILE A 2 17.62 4.90 -6.04
C ILE A 2 17.20 6.33 -5.71
N ALA A 3 17.59 7.32 -6.51
CA ALA A 3 17.21 8.72 -6.28
C ALA A 3 15.69 8.97 -6.35
N GLN A 4 14.96 8.19 -7.17
CA GLN A 4 13.50 8.28 -7.27
C GLN A 4 12.82 7.66 -6.05
N ILE A 5 13.31 6.51 -5.58
CA ILE A 5 12.81 5.86 -4.37
C ILE A 5 13.10 6.74 -3.14
N ALA A 6 14.33 7.26 -3.04
CA ALA A 6 14.72 8.17 -1.96
C ALA A 6 13.87 9.43 -1.95
N GLY A 7 13.66 10.07 -3.11
CA GLY A 7 12.80 11.23 -3.24
C GLY A 7 11.34 10.93 -2.87
N TYR A 8 10.80 9.80 -3.35
CA TYR A 8 9.45 9.34 -3.02
C TYR A 8 9.28 9.14 -1.52
N VAL A 9 10.17 8.39 -0.88
CA VAL A 9 10.14 8.11 0.56
C VAL A 9 10.26 9.39 1.37
N LEU A 10 11.20 10.28 1.03
CA LEU A 10 11.35 11.58 1.71
C LEU A 10 10.05 12.41 1.65
N LEU A 11 9.46 12.54 0.47
CA LEU A 11 8.25 13.34 0.27
C LEU A 11 7.06 12.75 1.05
N LEU A 12 6.91 11.42 0.99
CA LEU A 12 5.88 10.69 1.75
C LEU A 12 6.08 10.82 3.26
N SER A 13 7.30 10.68 3.76
CA SER A 13 7.61 10.80 5.18
C SER A 13 7.32 12.21 5.69
N VAL A 14 7.70 13.26 4.95
CA VAL A 14 7.39 14.64 5.32
C VAL A 14 5.88 14.85 5.37
N TRP A 15 5.15 14.40 4.34
CA TRP A 15 3.69 14.52 4.31
C TRP A 15 3.03 13.75 5.47
N ALA A 16 3.49 12.52 5.73
CA ALA A 16 3.01 11.67 6.82
C ALA A 16 3.16 12.36 8.17
N ILE A 17 4.33 12.94 8.44
CA ILE A 17 4.62 13.65 9.69
C ILE A 17 3.69 14.85 9.85
N VAL A 18 3.49 15.64 8.79
CA VAL A 18 2.58 16.81 8.82
C VAL A 18 1.14 16.38 9.13
N LYS A 19 0.63 15.35 8.44
CA LYS A 19 -0.72 14.81 8.63
C LYS A 19 -0.91 14.21 10.02
N ILE A 20 0.03 13.39 10.49
CA ILE A 20 -0.04 12.75 11.82
C ILE A 20 0.01 13.82 12.91
N LYS A 21 0.85 14.85 12.76
CA LYS A 21 0.93 15.97 13.70
C LYS A 21 -0.37 16.76 13.74
N ALA A 22 -1.01 17.00 12.59
CA ALA A 22 -2.32 17.63 12.51
C ALA A 22 -3.43 16.80 13.20
N LEU A 23 -3.48 15.48 12.96
CA LEU A 23 -4.45 14.59 13.62
C LEU A 23 -4.20 14.48 15.13
N ARG A 24 -2.94 14.46 15.56
CA ARG A 24 -2.56 14.44 16.97
C ARG A 24 -2.95 15.74 17.67
N SER A 25 -2.83 16.89 16.99
CA SER A 25 -3.30 18.19 17.50
C SER A 25 -4.81 18.22 17.74
N GLN A 26 -5.58 17.38 17.05
CA GLN A 26 -7.03 17.24 17.27
C GLN A 26 -7.38 16.14 18.29
N HIS A 27 -6.40 15.61 19.05
CA HIS A 27 -6.57 14.50 19.98
C HIS A 27 -7.10 13.18 19.34
N LYS A 28 -7.07 13.08 18.01
CA LYS A 28 -7.60 11.91 17.28
C LYS A 28 -6.54 10.82 17.11
N VAL A 29 -6.07 10.30 18.24
CA VAL A 29 -4.93 9.35 18.28
C VAL A 29 -5.25 8.03 17.57
N LYS A 30 -6.49 7.54 17.66
CA LYS A 30 -6.93 6.33 16.93
C LYS A 30 -6.90 6.52 15.41
N GLU A 31 -7.40 7.65 14.92
CA GLU A 31 -7.38 7.96 13.49
C GLU A 31 -5.94 8.13 12.98
N ALA A 32 -5.06 8.75 13.78
CA ALA A 32 -3.65 8.88 13.45
C ALA A 32 -2.95 7.53 13.32
N ALA A 33 -3.27 6.57 14.19
CA ALA A 33 -2.73 5.22 14.14
C ALA A 33 -3.19 4.45 12.89
N VAL A 34 -4.50 4.48 12.59
CA VAL A 34 -5.04 3.84 11.38
C VAL A 34 -4.47 4.48 10.11
N TYR A 35 -4.42 5.81 10.06
CA TYR A 35 -3.83 6.55 8.96
C TYR A 35 -2.35 6.20 8.77
N GLY A 36 -1.57 6.15 9.86
CA GLY A 36 -0.16 5.76 9.82
C GLY A 36 0.05 4.34 9.31
N CYS A 37 -0.76 3.37 9.76
CA CYS A 37 -0.70 1.99 9.26
C CYS A 37 -1.00 1.89 7.76
N ILE A 38 -2.10 2.49 7.30
CA ILE A 38 -2.49 2.47 5.88
C ILE A 38 -1.41 3.14 5.03
N LEU A 39 -0.91 4.29 5.48
CA LEU A 39 0.08 5.05 4.74
C LEU A 39 1.44 4.34 4.72
N GLY A 40 1.84 3.68 5.81
CA GLY A 40 3.04 2.85 5.87
C GLY A 40 2.97 1.65 4.92
N LEU A 41 1.84 0.92 4.91
CA LEU A 41 1.59 -0.17 3.96
C LEU A 41 1.63 0.33 2.50
N SER A 42 1.00 1.47 2.23
CA SER A 42 0.96 2.07 0.89
C SER A 42 2.36 2.53 0.44
N ALA A 43 3.15 3.09 1.35
CA ALA A 43 4.53 3.50 1.08
C ALA A 43 5.44 2.30 0.78
N LEU A 44 5.27 1.19 1.52
CA LEU A 44 5.93 -0.09 1.26
C LEU A 44 5.61 -0.62 -0.14
N VAL A 45 4.32 -0.72 -0.47
CA VAL A 45 3.86 -1.20 -1.79
C VAL A 45 4.36 -0.29 -2.91
N GLY A 46 4.24 1.03 -2.77
CA GLY A 46 4.73 1.99 -3.76
C GLY A 46 6.25 1.93 -3.96
N SER A 47 7.01 1.72 -2.89
CA SER A 47 8.46 1.52 -2.98
C SER A 47 8.83 0.23 -3.71
N LEU A 48 8.08 -0.85 -3.46
CA LEU A 48 8.23 -2.14 -4.14
C LEU A 48 7.95 -2.03 -5.65
N LEU A 49 6.91 -1.28 -6.02
CA LEU A 49 6.56 -0.94 -7.41
C LEU A 49 7.65 -0.10 -8.09
N LEU A 50 8.17 0.92 -7.41
CA LEU A 50 9.25 1.77 -7.92
C LEU A 50 10.56 1.00 -8.12
N ALA A 51 10.84 0.03 -7.25
CA ALA A 51 11.97 -0.88 -7.38
C ALA A 51 11.82 -1.87 -8.56
N ARG A 52 10.70 -1.83 -9.30
CA ARG A 52 10.35 -2.76 -10.39
C ARG A 52 10.51 -4.23 -9.99
N VAL A 53 10.33 -4.53 -8.70
CA VAL A 53 10.18 -5.90 -8.25
C VAL A 53 8.98 -6.45 -9.01
N LYS A 54 9.12 -7.63 -9.63
CA LYS A 54 7.97 -8.36 -10.16
C LYS A 54 7.09 -8.73 -8.96
N LEU A 55 6.22 -7.82 -8.54
CA LEU A 55 5.11 -8.20 -7.68
C LEU A 55 4.24 -9.16 -8.50
N PRO A 56 3.83 -10.31 -7.93
CA PRO A 56 2.76 -11.09 -8.53
C PRO A 56 1.61 -10.12 -8.79
N SER A 57 1.06 -10.15 -9.99
CA SER A 57 0.02 -9.19 -10.37
C SER A 57 -1.10 -9.21 -9.33
N PHE A 58 -1.71 -8.06 -9.05
CA PHE A 58 -2.86 -7.98 -8.13
C PHE A 58 -3.99 -8.95 -8.50
N THR A 59 -3.99 -9.41 -9.75
CA THR A 59 -4.88 -10.42 -10.30
C THR A 59 -4.49 -11.86 -9.98
N GLU A 60 -3.25 -12.19 -9.61
CA GLU A 60 -2.83 -13.55 -9.27
C GLU A 60 -3.57 -14.14 -8.06
N PRO A 61 -3.66 -13.46 -6.89
CA PRO A 61 -4.43 -14.00 -5.77
C PRO A 61 -5.94 -14.02 -6.07
N ALA A 62 -6.46 -13.05 -6.82
CA ALA A 62 -7.84 -13.08 -7.29
C ALA A 62 -8.09 -14.26 -8.23
N ARG A 63 -7.16 -14.53 -9.16
CA ARG A 63 -7.22 -15.67 -10.07
C ARG A 63 -7.17 -16.97 -9.30
N LEU A 64 -6.33 -17.10 -8.28
CA LEU A 64 -6.24 -18.31 -7.45
C LEU A 64 -7.56 -18.66 -6.72
N ILE A 65 -8.36 -17.64 -6.35
CA ILE A 65 -9.66 -17.81 -5.69
C ILE A 65 -10.80 -17.98 -6.70
N PHE A 66 -10.81 -17.20 -7.78
CA PHE A 66 -11.90 -17.17 -8.75
C PHE A 66 -11.78 -18.22 -9.86
N GLU A 67 -10.57 -18.72 -10.15
CA GLU A 67 -10.35 -19.79 -11.13
C GLU A 67 -10.99 -21.14 -10.73
N PRO A 68 -10.93 -21.62 -9.46
CA PRO A 68 -11.67 -22.81 -9.08
C PRO A 68 -13.20 -22.60 -9.11
N ILE A 69 -13.69 -21.42 -8.73
CA ILE A 69 -15.12 -21.08 -8.81
C ILE A 69 -15.57 -21.08 -10.28
N GLY A 70 -14.77 -20.48 -11.17
CA GLY A 70 -15.01 -20.46 -12.61
C GLY A 70 -15.04 -21.87 -13.22
N LYS A 71 -14.11 -22.75 -12.85
CA LYS A 71 -14.11 -24.16 -13.30
C LYS A 71 -15.35 -24.93 -12.85
N ILE A 72 -15.76 -24.76 -11.60
CA ILE A 72 -16.97 -25.38 -11.05
C ILE A 72 -18.22 -24.88 -11.80
N LEU A 73 -18.27 -23.59 -12.13
CA LEU A 73 -19.42 -22.96 -12.80
C LEU A 73 -19.50 -23.28 -14.30
N LEU A 74 -18.34 -23.41 -14.97
CA LEU A 74 -18.24 -23.79 -16.38
C LEU A 74 -18.34 -25.31 -16.62
N LYS A 75 -18.40 -26.12 -15.55
CA LYS A 75 -18.63 -27.57 -15.60
C LYS A 75 -17.69 -28.29 -16.59
N GLN A 76 -16.40 -27.93 -16.53
CA GLN A 76 -15.30 -28.59 -17.24
C GLN A 76 -14.30 -29.18 -16.24
#